data_AF-A0A354WJG0-F1
#
_entry.id   AF-A0A354WJG0-F1
#
_cell.length_a   1.000
_cell.length_b   1.000
_cell.length_c   1.000
_cell.angle_alpha   90.00
_cell.angle_beta   90.00
_cell.angle_gamma   90.00
#
_symmetry.space_group_name_H-M   'P 1'
#
loop_
_entity.id
_entity.type
_entity.pdbx_description
1 polymer ?
#
loop_
_entity_poly.entity_id
_entity_poly.type
_entity_poly.pdbx_seq_one_letter_code
_entity_poly.pdbx_strand_id
1 'polypeptide(L)'
;MLEPNSQEHFDSPNTLSDLESPDLGTKSDPLTQLPRKTIANIILPVVAVLSTLIAIWIWVENSRLSQRLQTEQSRLTSLSSKNQPKNPQETLLKTKKCPECNLIRANLKKANLREAYLWKANLENADLNDANLELADLRGATLAGADLRDSQLASANLGYANLTGAKLNNADLQQANLWQANLKNAQLNNTIFIQADLRQANLESANLKSANLLTANLSSANLKQAQLESANLNGADLENANLEKANLQNAILIEANLTKANLGNAILNRANLTNANLSEAVLWLAKLEKANLEKANLEKAKLGYAKLNQANLNQAQLIDAVLEGASLEDTDLQKANLKGAKLERANLLGAYLAGANLQEANLAGADLRGANLSKANLKNAYLQGANLRGANLRGADIEGANLRDTQLKGATMPNGKIYLDKEE
;
A
#
# COMPACT_ATOMS: atom_id res chain seq x y z
N MET A 1 -19.45 31.32 -19.23
CA MET A 1 -20.47 32.37 -19.48
C MET A 1 -21.60 32.10 -18.49
N LEU A 2 -21.88 32.86 -17.44
CA LEU A 2 -21.66 34.27 -17.11
C LEU A 2 -21.48 34.43 -15.59
N GLU A 3 -20.58 35.33 -15.17
CA GLU A 3 -20.63 36.14 -13.93
C GLU A 3 -21.18 37.55 -14.31
N PRO A 4 -21.26 38.58 -13.43
CA PRO A 4 -21.77 38.75 -12.05
C PRO A 4 -22.65 40.05 -11.93
N ASN A 5 -22.82 40.61 -10.71
CA ASN A 5 -23.36 41.93 -10.26
C ASN A 5 -24.65 41.85 -9.41
N SER A 6 -24.93 42.64 -8.36
CA SER A 6 -24.33 43.82 -7.72
C SER A 6 -25.10 44.19 -6.42
N GLN A 7 -24.43 44.93 -5.50
CA GLN A 7 -24.86 46.02 -4.57
C GLN A 7 -26.38 46.36 -4.42
N GLU A 8 -27.00 46.71 -3.27
CA GLU A 8 -26.84 47.77 -2.22
C GLU A 8 -27.91 47.48 -1.11
N HIS A 9 -27.77 47.65 0.21
CA HIS A 9 -27.66 48.81 1.15
C HIS A 9 -28.97 49.49 1.63
N PHE A 10 -28.97 49.89 2.92
CA PHE A 10 -29.91 50.68 3.76
C PHE A 10 -31.11 50.00 4.45
N ASP A 11 -31.17 50.03 5.80
CA ASP A 11 -31.58 51.21 6.60
C ASP A 11 -31.20 51.10 8.10
N SER A 12 -30.87 52.27 8.68
CA SER A 12 -30.61 52.52 10.11
C SER A 12 -31.88 53.05 10.82
N PRO A 13 -31.83 53.29 12.15
CA PRO A 13 -31.79 54.70 12.57
C PRO A 13 -30.91 55.01 13.80
N ASN A 14 -30.18 56.14 13.72
CA ASN A 14 -30.11 57.31 14.63
C ASN A 14 -30.26 57.09 16.16
N THR A 15 -29.56 57.77 17.08
CA THR A 15 -28.82 59.05 17.09
C THR A 15 -28.21 59.24 18.47
N LEU A 16 -27.02 59.84 18.57
CA LEU A 16 -26.70 61.01 19.43
C LEU A 16 -25.17 61.16 19.51
N SER A 17 -24.65 62.06 18.68
CA SER A 17 -23.44 62.83 18.97
C SER A 17 -23.80 63.98 19.91
N ASP A 18 -22.82 64.43 20.70
CA ASP A 18 -22.38 65.84 20.77
C ASP A 18 -21.63 66.06 22.09
N LEU A 19 -20.36 66.45 22.00
CA LEU A 19 -19.85 67.73 22.52
C LEU A 19 -18.34 67.85 22.28
N GLU A 20 -17.99 68.97 21.65
CA GLU A 20 -16.69 69.38 21.15
C GLU A 20 -15.70 69.87 22.24
N SER A 21 -14.41 69.62 21.94
CA SER A 21 -13.14 70.36 22.11
C SER A 21 -13.11 71.73 22.84
N PRO A 22 -11.96 72.15 23.43
CA PRO A 22 -10.97 72.88 22.60
C PRO A 22 -9.47 72.78 22.97
N ASP A 23 -8.67 72.84 21.90
CA ASP A 23 -7.41 73.57 21.64
C ASP A 23 -6.54 74.14 22.78
N LEU A 24 -5.23 73.83 22.73
CA LEU A 24 -4.12 74.69 23.15
C LEU A 24 -2.82 74.19 22.49
N GLY A 25 -2.33 74.93 21.49
CA GLY A 25 -0.98 74.77 20.96
C GLY A 25 0.10 75.39 21.87
N THR A 26 1.33 74.86 21.83
CA THR A 26 2.60 75.61 21.75
C THR A 26 3.79 74.67 21.57
N LYS A 27 4.86 75.23 20.98
CA LYS A 27 6.07 74.61 20.44
C LYS A 27 7.02 73.99 21.49
N SER A 28 7.92 73.17 20.91
CA SER A 28 9.31 72.80 21.28
C SER A 28 9.55 71.71 22.35
N ASP A 29 10.11 70.60 21.85
CA ASP A 29 11.06 69.65 22.47
C ASP A 29 12.02 70.28 23.52
N PRO A 30 12.73 69.49 24.37
CA PRO A 30 12.91 68.03 24.30
C PRO A 30 12.76 67.30 25.66
N LEU A 31 12.54 65.99 25.64
CA LEU A 31 13.30 65.04 26.47
C LEU A 31 12.96 63.61 26.04
N THR A 32 13.87 63.09 25.23
CA THR A 32 14.13 61.68 24.98
C THR A 32 14.33 60.91 26.29
N GLN A 33 14.12 59.59 26.20
CA GLN A 33 14.59 58.52 27.09
C GLN A 33 13.54 57.86 28.01
N LEU A 34 12.76 56.94 27.43
CA LEU A 34 12.36 55.71 28.12
C LEU A 34 12.96 54.52 27.36
N PRO A 35 13.81 53.70 27.99
CA PRO A 35 14.55 52.67 27.27
C PRO A 35 13.60 51.55 26.80
N ARG A 36 13.79 51.04 25.57
CA ARG A 36 13.07 49.87 25.01
C ARG A 36 13.01 48.66 25.96
N LYS A 37 13.93 48.57 26.93
CA LYS A 37 13.93 47.55 28.00
C LYS A 37 12.74 47.64 28.96
N THR A 38 12.16 48.82 29.21
CA THR A 38 11.08 48.99 30.20
C THR A 38 9.71 48.54 29.65
N ILE A 39 9.44 48.75 28.36
CA ILE A 39 8.21 48.27 27.70
C ILE A 39 8.23 46.74 27.53
N ALA A 40 9.40 46.17 27.20
CA ALA A 40 9.59 44.72 27.14
C ALA A 40 9.44 44.03 28.52
N ASN A 41 9.92 44.66 29.60
CA ASN A 41 9.84 44.12 30.96
C ASN A 41 8.43 44.08 31.56
N ILE A 42 7.45 44.78 30.98
CA ILE A 42 6.05 44.77 31.45
C ILE A 42 5.18 43.91 30.51
N ILE A 43 5.41 43.95 29.20
CA ILE A 43 4.59 43.22 28.23
C ILE A 43 4.94 41.71 28.22
N LEU A 44 6.20 41.32 28.32
CA LEU A 44 6.58 39.89 28.35
C LEU A 44 5.92 39.10 29.50
N PRO A 45 5.95 39.55 30.76
CA PRO A 45 5.31 38.80 31.85
C PRO A 45 3.79 38.76 31.72
N VAL A 46 3.14 39.82 31.20
CA VAL A 46 1.68 39.83 30.99
C VAL A 46 1.27 38.86 29.87
N VAL A 47 2.01 38.81 28.77
CA VAL A 47 1.79 37.83 27.68
C VAL A 47 2.08 36.40 28.17
N ALA A 48 3.09 36.21 29.02
CA ALA A 48 3.38 34.90 29.64
C ALA A 48 2.26 34.45 30.60
N VAL A 49 1.69 35.37 31.38
CA VAL A 49 0.55 35.08 32.27
C VAL A 49 -0.72 34.79 31.47
N LEU A 50 -1.01 35.55 30.41
CA LEU A 50 -2.17 35.30 29.55
C LEU A 50 -2.05 33.98 28.79
N SER A 51 -0.87 33.67 28.23
CA SER A 51 -0.64 32.39 27.54
C SER A 51 -0.72 31.19 28.48
N THR A 52 -0.24 31.31 29.71
CA THR A 52 -0.40 30.26 30.73
C THR A 52 -1.85 30.09 31.16
N LEU A 53 -2.60 31.18 31.35
CA LEU A 53 -4.03 31.12 31.66
C LEU A 53 -4.86 30.50 30.53
N ILE A 54 -4.55 30.83 29.27
CA ILE A 54 -5.18 30.21 28.09
C ILE A 54 -4.83 28.73 28.01
N ALA A 55 -3.56 28.35 28.25
CA ALA A 55 -3.15 26.95 28.26
C ALA A 55 -3.85 26.15 29.38
N ILE A 56 -3.99 26.75 30.57
CA ILE A 56 -4.76 26.17 31.68
C ILE A 56 -6.24 26.02 31.29
N TRP A 57 -6.83 27.03 30.67
CA TRP A 57 -8.23 26.99 30.22
C TRP A 57 -8.46 25.89 29.16
N ILE A 58 -7.59 25.80 28.15
CA ILE A 58 -7.61 24.73 27.14
C ILE A 58 -7.45 23.36 27.79
N TRP A 59 -6.51 23.22 28.73
CA TRP A 59 -6.28 21.97 29.44
C TRP A 59 -7.49 21.56 30.30
N VAL A 60 -8.14 22.51 30.99
CA VAL A 60 -9.35 22.27 31.77
C VAL A 60 -10.51 21.86 30.87
N GLU A 61 -10.71 22.54 29.74
CA GLU A 61 -11.83 22.24 28.83
C GLU A 61 -11.62 20.88 28.12
N ASN A 62 -10.40 20.56 27.68
CA ASN A 62 -10.07 19.23 27.17
C ASN A 62 -10.24 18.14 28.23
N SER A 63 -9.90 18.42 29.49
CA SER A 63 -10.11 17.47 30.59
C SER A 63 -11.60 17.23 30.85
N ARG A 64 -12.44 18.28 30.78
CA ARG A 64 -13.90 18.17 30.89
C ARG A 64 -14.52 17.39 29.74
N LEU A 65 -14.07 17.64 28.50
CA LEU A 65 -14.49 16.87 27.32
C LEU A 65 -14.11 15.40 27.45
N SER A 66 -12.90 15.12 27.91
CA SER A 66 -12.42 13.74 28.16
C SER A 66 -13.28 13.03 29.21
N GLN A 67 -13.62 13.72 30.30
CA GLN A 67 -14.53 13.19 31.34
C GLN A 67 -15.95 12.96 30.80
N ARG A 68 -16.49 13.87 29.97
CA ARG A 68 -17.81 13.69 29.34
C ARG A 68 -17.82 12.47 28.40
N LEU A 69 -16.77 12.29 27.61
CA LEU A 69 -16.58 11.11 26.76
C LEU A 69 -16.52 9.82 27.57
N GLN A 70 -15.76 9.81 28.68
CA GLN A 70 -15.70 8.67 29.60
C GLN A 70 -17.06 8.38 30.26
N THR A 71 -17.81 9.43 30.60
CA THR A 71 -19.14 9.30 31.23
C THR A 71 -20.18 8.76 30.24
N GLU A 72 -20.14 9.24 29.00
CA GLU A 72 -20.93 8.72 27.87
C GLU A 72 -20.58 7.26 27.58
N GLN A 73 -19.29 6.92 27.48
CA GLN A 73 -18.83 5.53 27.33
C GLN A 73 -19.29 4.63 28.47
N SER A 74 -19.24 5.12 29.71
CA SER A 74 -19.71 4.41 30.90
C SER A 74 -21.23 4.20 30.88
N ARG A 75 -22.00 5.18 30.37
CA ARG A 75 -23.44 5.02 30.15
C ARG A 75 -23.75 4.00 29.06
N LEU A 76 -23.06 4.06 27.92
CA LEU A 76 -23.24 3.13 26.81
C LEU A 76 -22.88 1.68 27.20
N THR A 77 -21.80 1.50 27.96
CA THR A 77 -21.43 0.19 28.53
C THR A 77 -22.47 -0.29 29.55
N SER A 78 -23.01 0.60 30.38
CA SER A 78 -24.11 0.24 31.31
C SER A 78 -25.40 -0.16 30.59
N LEU A 79 -25.73 0.49 29.47
CA LEU A 79 -26.88 0.16 28.63
C LEU A 79 -26.69 -1.17 27.89
N SER A 80 -25.49 -1.41 27.35
CA SER A 80 -25.09 -2.69 26.75
C SER A 80 -25.20 -3.85 27.75
N SER A 81 -24.85 -3.63 29.03
CA SER A 81 -24.94 -4.65 30.08
C SER A 81 -26.38 -5.06 30.43
N LYS A 82 -27.37 -4.16 30.26
CA LYS A 82 -28.77 -4.42 30.62
C LYS A 82 -29.50 -5.34 29.64
N ASN A 83 -29.03 -5.45 28.39
CA ASN A 83 -29.64 -6.27 27.34
C ASN A 83 -28.92 -7.61 27.11
N GLN A 84 -27.94 -7.97 27.95
CA GLN A 84 -27.24 -9.25 27.84
C GLN A 84 -28.13 -10.43 28.30
N PRO A 85 -28.19 -11.53 27.53
CA PRO A 85 -28.85 -12.75 28.02
C PRO A 85 -28.12 -13.29 29.26
N LYS A 86 -28.87 -13.89 30.19
CA LYS A 86 -28.32 -14.44 31.44
C LYS A 86 -27.21 -15.48 31.22
N ASN A 87 -27.34 -16.28 30.16
CA ASN A 87 -26.32 -17.22 29.70
C ASN A 87 -26.16 -17.07 28.17
N PRO A 88 -25.25 -16.19 27.69
CA PRO A 88 -25.08 -15.91 26.27
C PRO A 88 -24.68 -17.13 25.46
N GLN A 89 -23.78 -17.97 25.99
CA GLN A 89 -23.32 -19.17 25.28
C GLN A 89 -24.46 -20.18 25.09
N GLU A 90 -25.22 -20.48 26.15
CA GLU A 90 -26.35 -21.41 26.04
C GLU A 90 -27.45 -20.87 25.13
N THR A 91 -27.70 -19.56 25.18
CA THR A 91 -28.64 -18.89 24.28
C THR A 91 -28.20 -19.08 22.83
N LEU A 92 -26.94 -18.78 22.50
CA LEU A 92 -26.38 -18.97 21.16
C LEU A 92 -26.52 -20.42 20.67
N LEU A 93 -26.13 -21.39 21.50
CA LEU A 93 -26.13 -22.80 21.10
C LEU A 93 -27.55 -23.31 20.78
N LYS A 94 -28.55 -22.84 21.53
CA LYS A 94 -29.97 -23.21 21.35
C LYS A 94 -30.65 -22.47 20.20
N THR A 95 -30.45 -21.16 20.11
CA THR A 95 -31.25 -20.29 19.22
C THR A 95 -30.52 -19.90 17.94
N LYS A 96 -29.20 -20.11 17.87
CA LYS A 96 -28.29 -19.55 16.85
C LYS A 96 -28.33 -18.03 16.78
N LYS A 97 -28.84 -17.34 17.81
CA LYS A 97 -29.00 -15.88 17.84
C LYS A 97 -28.39 -15.34 19.12
N CYS A 98 -27.32 -14.58 18.98
CA CYS A 98 -26.73 -13.83 20.08
C CYS A 98 -26.08 -12.54 19.58
N PRO A 99 -26.87 -11.62 19.01
CA PRO A 99 -26.37 -10.34 18.55
C PRO A 99 -25.89 -9.47 19.72
N GLU A 100 -24.78 -8.76 19.54
CA GLU A 100 -24.18 -7.89 20.58
C GLU A 100 -23.87 -8.60 21.91
N CYS A 101 -23.90 -9.93 21.94
CA CYS A 101 -23.66 -10.72 23.13
C CYS A 101 -22.21 -10.65 23.58
N ASN A 102 -21.99 -10.70 24.88
CA ASN A 102 -20.68 -10.93 25.46
C ASN A 102 -20.39 -12.43 25.57
N LEU A 103 -19.49 -12.90 24.73
CA LEU A 103 -18.99 -14.27 24.61
C LEU A 103 -17.45 -14.32 24.76
N ILE A 104 -16.88 -13.36 25.50
CA ILE A 104 -15.44 -13.34 25.78
C ILE A 104 -15.03 -14.67 26.40
N ARG A 105 -14.00 -15.31 25.84
CA ARG A 105 -13.48 -16.62 26.28
C ARG A 105 -14.53 -17.74 26.32
N ALA A 106 -15.64 -17.59 25.60
CA ALA A 106 -16.64 -18.66 25.49
C ALA A 106 -15.99 -19.90 24.85
N ASN A 107 -16.38 -21.09 25.32
CA ASN A 107 -15.96 -22.33 24.72
C ASN A 107 -17.03 -22.80 23.72
N LEU A 108 -16.77 -22.52 22.45
CA LEU A 108 -17.62 -22.85 21.30
C LEU A 108 -16.91 -23.82 20.35
N LYS A 109 -15.92 -24.56 20.87
CA LYS A 109 -15.18 -25.57 20.13
C LYS A 109 -16.13 -26.61 19.55
N LYS A 110 -16.00 -26.91 18.25
CA LYS A 110 -16.87 -27.84 17.51
C LYS A 110 -18.36 -27.48 17.55
N ALA A 111 -18.71 -26.26 17.96
CA ALA A 111 -20.10 -25.85 17.97
C ALA A 111 -20.61 -25.76 16.53
N ASN A 112 -21.80 -26.32 16.29
CA ASN A 112 -22.53 -26.02 15.07
C ASN A 112 -23.19 -24.65 15.24
N LEU A 113 -22.69 -23.64 14.56
CA LEU A 113 -23.15 -22.25 14.52
C LEU A 113 -23.43 -21.82 13.06
N ARG A 114 -23.73 -22.79 12.19
CA ARG A 114 -24.17 -22.50 10.82
C ARG A 114 -25.37 -21.55 10.86
N GLU A 115 -25.34 -20.53 10.00
CA GLU A 115 -26.36 -19.48 9.87
C GLU A 115 -26.62 -18.70 11.19
N ALA A 116 -25.67 -18.72 12.13
CA ALA A 116 -25.83 -18.00 13.39
C ALA A 116 -25.76 -16.49 13.21
N TYR A 117 -26.58 -15.77 13.98
CA TYR A 117 -26.62 -14.32 14.06
C TYR A 117 -25.79 -13.84 15.25
N LEU A 118 -24.56 -13.44 14.95
CA LEU A 118 -23.52 -13.00 15.89
C LEU A 118 -23.04 -11.57 15.59
N TRP A 119 -23.84 -10.77 14.87
CA TRP A 119 -23.48 -9.40 14.52
C TRP A 119 -23.12 -8.60 15.78
N LYS A 120 -21.98 -7.91 15.75
CA LYS A 120 -21.37 -7.17 16.88
C LYS A 120 -21.19 -7.96 18.18
N ALA A 121 -21.28 -9.29 18.17
CA ALA A 121 -20.97 -10.09 19.35
C ALA A 121 -19.50 -9.92 19.73
N ASN A 122 -19.21 -9.94 21.03
CA ASN A 122 -17.86 -9.94 21.55
C ASN A 122 -17.40 -11.38 21.82
N LEU A 123 -16.60 -11.93 20.92
CA LEU A 123 -16.00 -13.26 20.95
C LEU A 123 -14.49 -13.18 21.24
N GLU A 124 -14.03 -12.13 21.93
CA GLU A 124 -12.61 -11.94 22.23
C GLU A 124 -12.06 -13.16 22.99
N ASN A 125 -10.95 -13.72 22.49
CA ASN A 125 -10.31 -14.93 23.01
C ASN A 125 -11.25 -16.15 23.16
N ALA A 126 -12.39 -16.20 22.46
CA ALA A 126 -13.26 -17.37 22.44
C ALA A 126 -12.57 -18.55 21.72
N ASP A 127 -12.87 -19.77 22.17
CA ASP A 127 -12.45 -21.01 21.49
C ASP A 127 -13.55 -21.41 20.49
N LEU A 128 -13.29 -21.22 19.21
CA LEU A 128 -14.14 -21.59 18.06
C LEU A 128 -13.41 -22.64 17.19
N ASN A 129 -12.42 -23.35 17.74
CA ASN A 129 -11.67 -24.35 17.00
C ASN A 129 -12.64 -25.41 16.45
N ASP A 130 -12.51 -25.74 15.17
CA ASP A 130 -13.33 -26.76 14.50
C ASP A 130 -14.86 -26.47 14.54
N ALA A 131 -15.25 -25.21 14.83
CA ALA A 131 -16.65 -24.80 14.80
C ALA A 131 -17.17 -24.66 13.36
N ASN A 132 -18.44 -24.97 13.13
CA ASN A 132 -19.12 -24.64 11.88
C ASN A 132 -19.80 -23.28 12.02
N LEU A 133 -19.34 -22.29 11.27
CA LEU A 133 -19.86 -20.92 11.17
C LEU A 133 -20.25 -20.59 9.72
N GLU A 134 -20.53 -21.60 8.88
CA GLU A 134 -20.93 -21.40 7.50
C GLU A 134 -22.16 -20.48 7.44
N LEU A 135 -22.17 -19.51 6.54
CA LEU A 135 -23.25 -18.52 6.39
C LEU A 135 -23.57 -17.70 7.65
N ALA A 136 -22.74 -17.74 8.70
CA ALA A 136 -22.97 -16.97 9.91
C ALA A 136 -22.79 -15.47 9.66
N ASP A 137 -23.60 -14.65 10.33
CA ASP A 137 -23.47 -13.20 10.33
C ASP A 137 -22.65 -12.75 11.54
N LEU A 138 -21.39 -12.39 11.28
CA LEU A 138 -20.39 -11.92 12.24
C LEU A 138 -20.03 -10.45 11.99
N ARG A 139 -20.88 -9.69 11.28
CA ARG A 139 -20.58 -8.29 10.93
C ARG A 139 -20.27 -7.46 12.18
N GLY A 140 -19.12 -6.79 12.17
CA GLY A 140 -18.64 -5.97 13.28
C GLY A 140 -18.38 -6.72 14.58
N ALA A 141 -18.35 -8.06 14.59
CA ALA A 141 -18.02 -8.85 15.76
C ALA A 141 -16.55 -8.64 16.19
N THR A 142 -16.29 -8.72 17.48
CA THR A 142 -14.93 -8.70 18.03
C THR A 142 -14.45 -10.14 18.21
N LEU A 143 -13.51 -10.58 17.39
CA LEU A 143 -12.88 -11.91 17.41
C LEU A 143 -11.38 -11.80 17.74
N ALA A 144 -10.95 -10.69 18.35
CA ALA A 144 -9.53 -10.47 18.65
C ALA A 144 -8.99 -11.59 19.54
N GLY A 145 -7.86 -12.18 19.13
CA GLY A 145 -7.25 -13.32 19.80
C GLY A 145 -8.06 -14.62 19.82
N ALA A 146 -9.24 -14.67 19.19
CA ALA A 146 -10.08 -15.88 19.15
C ALA A 146 -9.37 -17.02 18.41
N ASP A 147 -9.66 -18.25 18.82
CA ASP A 147 -9.14 -19.46 18.20
C ASP A 147 -10.17 -20.01 17.22
N LEU A 148 -9.97 -19.80 15.92
CA LEU A 148 -10.80 -20.28 14.82
C LEU A 148 -10.06 -21.32 13.97
N ARG A 149 -9.03 -21.98 14.51
CA ARG A 149 -8.28 -23.00 13.77
C ARG A 149 -9.23 -24.09 13.29
N ASP A 150 -9.04 -24.55 12.06
CA ASP A 150 -9.82 -25.62 11.43
C ASP A 150 -11.35 -25.36 11.35
N SER A 151 -11.80 -24.13 11.59
CA SER A 151 -13.23 -23.79 11.55
C SER A 151 -13.74 -23.60 10.12
N GLN A 152 -15.03 -23.84 9.92
CA GLN A 152 -15.72 -23.66 8.64
C GLN A 152 -16.45 -22.32 8.66
N LEU A 153 -16.02 -21.36 7.84
CA LEU A 153 -16.62 -20.03 7.69
C LEU A 153 -17.00 -19.75 6.23
N ALA A 154 -17.21 -20.79 5.42
CA ALA A 154 -17.59 -20.62 4.03
C ALA A 154 -18.87 -19.76 3.92
N SER A 155 -18.81 -18.76 3.04
CA SER A 155 -19.86 -17.76 2.82
C SER A 155 -20.30 -16.96 4.06
N ALA A 156 -19.54 -16.99 5.16
CA ALA A 156 -19.84 -16.20 6.35
C ALA A 156 -19.61 -14.70 6.09
N ASN A 157 -20.33 -13.86 6.83
CA ASN A 157 -20.20 -12.41 6.75
C ASN A 157 -19.44 -11.84 7.95
N LEU A 158 -18.16 -11.54 7.76
CA LEU A 158 -17.25 -10.92 8.73
C LEU A 158 -16.96 -9.44 8.38
N GLY A 159 -17.81 -8.77 7.59
CA GLY A 159 -17.61 -7.38 7.25
C GLY A 159 -17.41 -6.51 8.49
N TYR A 160 -16.38 -5.66 8.49
CA TYR A 160 -15.98 -4.81 9.62
C TYR A 160 -15.57 -5.55 10.92
N ALA A 161 -15.47 -6.89 10.92
CA ALA A 161 -15.11 -7.63 12.12
C ALA A 161 -13.66 -7.35 12.55
N ASN A 162 -13.41 -7.40 13.86
CA ASN A 162 -12.06 -7.28 14.41
C ASN A 162 -11.48 -8.67 14.72
N LEU A 163 -10.60 -9.16 13.86
CA LEU A 163 -9.86 -10.43 13.99
C LEU A 163 -8.38 -10.20 14.35
N THR A 164 -8.04 -9.08 15.00
CA THR A 164 -6.64 -8.77 15.35
C THR A 164 -6.03 -9.92 16.16
N GLY A 165 -4.93 -10.48 15.68
CA GLY A 165 -4.21 -11.58 16.32
C GLY A 165 -5.00 -12.90 16.44
N ALA A 166 -6.15 -13.03 15.78
CA ALA A 166 -6.93 -14.26 15.79
C ALA A 166 -6.16 -15.41 15.11
N LYS A 167 -6.45 -16.64 15.53
CA LYS A 167 -5.83 -17.86 15.00
C LYS A 167 -6.80 -18.52 14.02
N LEU A 168 -6.47 -18.52 12.74
CA LEU A 168 -7.32 -19.01 11.65
C LEU A 168 -6.60 -20.06 10.79
N ASN A 169 -5.54 -20.69 11.33
CA ASN A 169 -4.79 -21.72 10.61
C ASN A 169 -5.76 -22.81 10.10
N ASN A 170 -5.63 -23.17 8.82
CA ASN A 170 -6.48 -24.14 8.12
C ASN A 170 -7.98 -23.83 8.09
N ALA A 171 -8.42 -22.63 8.50
CA ALA A 171 -9.84 -22.27 8.43
C ALA A 171 -10.30 -22.15 6.97
N ASP A 172 -11.57 -22.47 6.74
CA ASP A 172 -12.21 -22.33 5.43
C ASP A 172 -13.03 -21.03 5.39
N LEU A 173 -12.55 -20.03 4.65
CA LEU A 173 -13.23 -18.75 4.39
C LEU A 173 -13.58 -18.59 2.90
N GLN A 174 -13.85 -19.70 2.19
CA GLN A 174 -14.31 -19.64 0.81
C GLN A 174 -15.54 -18.73 0.67
N GLN A 175 -15.51 -17.80 -0.28
CA GLN A 175 -16.60 -16.87 -0.57
C GLN A 175 -17.06 -16.01 0.63
N ALA A 176 -16.28 -15.97 1.72
CA ALA A 176 -16.62 -15.17 2.89
C ALA A 176 -16.46 -13.67 2.59
N ASN A 177 -17.29 -12.85 3.24
CA ASN A 177 -17.16 -11.41 3.19
C ASN A 177 -16.33 -10.91 4.37
N LEU A 178 -15.14 -10.38 4.10
CA LEU A 178 -14.23 -9.75 5.05
C LEU A 178 -13.97 -8.27 4.69
N TRP A 179 -14.89 -7.63 3.98
CA TRP A 179 -14.76 -6.23 3.60
C TRP A 179 -14.52 -5.35 4.83
N GLN A 180 -13.45 -4.55 4.80
CA GLN A 180 -12.98 -3.72 5.93
C GLN A 180 -12.74 -4.45 7.25
N ALA A 181 -12.61 -5.78 7.24
CA ALA A 181 -12.25 -6.52 8.45
C ALA A 181 -10.80 -6.21 8.86
N ASN A 182 -10.54 -6.23 10.16
CA ASN A 182 -9.20 -6.03 10.71
C ASN A 182 -8.57 -7.38 11.10
N LEU A 183 -7.66 -7.88 10.27
CA LEU A 183 -6.89 -9.12 10.46
C LEU A 183 -5.42 -8.85 10.82
N LYS A 184 -5.09 -7.67 11.36
CA LYS A 184 -3.72 -7.32 11.73
C LYS A 184 -3.12 -8.38 12.66
N ASN A 185 -1.91 -8.84 12.36
CA ASN A 185 -1.20 -9.90 13.08
C ASN A 185 -1.93 -11.26 13.16
N ALA A 186 -2.99 -11.50 12.38
CA ALA A 186 -3.71 -12.78 12.41
C ALA A 186 -2.84 -13.94 11.88
N GLN A 187 -3.06 -15.14 12.41
CA GLN A 187 -2.40 -16.37 11.95
C GLN A 187 -3.29 -17.07 10.92
N LEU A 188 -2.92 -16.97 9.64
CA LEU A 188 -3.71 -17.37 8.47
C LEU A 188 -2.98 -18.43 7.61
N ASN A 189 -2.11 -19.24 8.24
CA ASN A 189 -1.35 -20.27 7.53
C ASN A 189 -2.32 -21.32 6.96
N ASN A 190 -2.16 -21.67 5.70
CA ASN A 190 -3.01 -22.62 4.97
C ASN A 190 -4.52 -22.29 4.98
N THR A 191 -4.89 -21.05 5.28
CA THR A 191 -6.30 -20.63 5.27
C THR A 191 -6.81 -20.57 3.83
N ILE A 192 -8.06 -20.96 3.62
CA ILE A 192 -8.70 -20.96 2.31
C ILE A 192 -9.54 -19.70 2.17
N PHE A 193 -9.20 -18.84 1.21
CA PHE A 193 -9.85 -17.58 0.87
C PHE A 193 -10.35 -17.55 -0.58
N ILE A 194 -10.59 -18.71 -1.20
CA ILE A 194 -11.01 -18.77 -2.61
C ILE A 194 -12.27 -17.92 -2.79
N GLN A 195 -12.22 -16.96 -3.71
CA GLN A 195 -13.32 -16.02 -4.01
C GLN A 195 -13.80 -15.19 -2.80
N ALA A 196 -13.01 -15.07 -1.73
CA ALA A 196 -13.37 -14.24 -0.59
C ALA A 196 -13.26 -12.74 -0.94
N ASP A 197 -14.11 -11.92 -0.32
CA ASP A 197 -14.06 -10.47 -0.42
C ASP A 197 -13.26 -9.88 0.75
N LEU A 198 -12.02 -9.50 0.51
CA LEU A 198 -11.07 -8.89 1.46
C LEU A 198 -10.80 -7.42 1.11
N ARG A 199 -11.71 -6.77 0.34
CA ARG A 199 -11.54 -5.38 -0.06
C ARG A 199 -11.33 -4.50 1.16
N GLN A 200 -10.33 -3.62 1.10
CA GLN A 200 -9.99 -2.69 2.18
C GLN A 200 -9.72 -3.35 3.55
N ALA A 201 -9.52 -4.68 3.60
CA ALA A 201 -9.20 -5.37 4.84
C ALA A 201 -7.78 -4.99 5.31
N ASN A 202 -7.58 -4.98 6.63
CA ASN A 202 -6.27 -4.77 7.22
C ASN A 202 -5.60 -6.10 7.55
N LEU A 203 -4.63 -6.51 6.74
CA LEU A 203 -3.82 -7.74 6.87
C LEU A 203 -2.37 -7.40 7.26
N GLU A 204 -2.11 -6.21 7.82
CA GLU A 204 -0.77 -5.77 8.20
C GLU A 204 -0.11 -6.81 9.13
N SER A 205 1.09 -7.24 8.77
CA SER A 205 1.89 -8.23 9.51
C SER A 205 1.17 -9.57 9.76
N ALA A 206 0.08 -9.86 9.03
CA ALA A 206 -0.60 -11.15 9.11
C ALA A 206 0.25 -12.26 8.46
N ASN A 207 0.09 -13.48 8.94
CA ASN A 207 0.81 -14.63 8.42
C ASN A 207 -0.09 -15.48 7.52
N LEU A 208 -0.02 -15.26 6.21
CA LEU A 208 -0.73 -15.97 5.14
C LEU A 208 0.14 -17.01 4.41
N LYS A 209 1.17 -17.57 5.07
CA LYS A 209 2.02 -18.59 4.44
C LYS A 209 1.16 -19.74 3.92
N SER A 210 1.36 -20.10 2.64
CA SER A 210 0.62 -21.15 1.95
C SER A 210 -0.91 -20.98 1.94
N ALA A 211 -1.43 -19.78 2.21
CA ALA A 211 -2.86 -19.50 2.09
C ALA A 211 -3.32 -19.59 0.62
N ASN A 212 -4.58 -19.98 0.43
CA ASN A 212 -5.19 -20.08 -0.90
C ASN A 212 -6.15 -18.92 -1.15
N LEU A 213 -5.68 -17.89 -1.84
CA LEU A 213 -6.39 -16.66 -2.21
C LEU A 213 -6.80 -16.65 -3.70
N LEU A 214 -6.98 -17.83 -4.30
CA LEU A 214 -7.41 -17.96 -5.70
C LEU A 214 -8.64 -17.09 -5.98
N THR A 215 -8.52 -16.16 -6.93
CA THR A 215 -9.59 -15.23 -7.34
C THR A 215 -10.21 -14.41 -6.21
N ALA A 216 -9.53 -14.26 -5.07
CA ALA A 216 -9.98 -13.41 -3.97
C ALA A 216 -9.88 -11.93 -4.36
N ASN A 217 -10.77 -11.10 -3.80
CA ASN A 217 -10.71 -9.65 -3.99
C ASN A 217 -10.02 -8.99 -2.79
N LEU A 218 -8.78 -8.53 -2.98
CA LEU A 218 -7.98 -7.79 -2.01
C LEU A 218 -7.78 -6.33 -2.44
N SER A 219 -8.65 -5.77 -3.30
CA SER A 219 -8.45 -4.40 -3.78
C SER A 219 -8.45 -3.41 -2.61
N SER A 220 -7.46 -2.51 -2.62
CA SER A 220 -7.16 -1.56 -1.55
C SER A 220 -6.88 -2.17 -0.17
N ALA A 221 -6.61 -3.48 -0.07
CA ALA A 221 -6.26 -4.10 1.20
C ALA A 221 -4.85 -3.68 1.67
N ASN A 222 -4.66 -3.64 2.99
CA ASN A 222 -3.35 -3.37 3.60
C ASN A 222 -2.66 -4.67 3.97
N LEU A 223 -1.68 -5.10 3.18
CA LEU A 223 -0.84 -6.30 3.37
C LEU A 223 0.60 -5.93 3.76
N LYS A 224 0.83 -4.72 4.28
CA LYS A 224 2.17 -4.26 4.68
C LYS A 224 2.81 -5.26 5.63
N GLN A 225 4.04 -5.69 5.33
CA GLN A 225 4.82 -6.68 6.10
C GLN A 225 4.16 -8.06 6.25
N ALA A 226 3.08 -8.36 5.51
CA ALA A 226 2.44 -9.67 5.56
C ALA A 226 3.38 -10.77 5.05
N GLN A 227 3.23 -11.98 5.60
CA GLN A 227 3.95 -13.16 5.15
C GLN A 227 3.05 -13.96 4.20
N LEU A 228 3.38 -13.99 2.92
CA LEU A 228 2.64 -14.64 1.82
C LEU A 228 3.51 -15.69 1.12
N GLU A 229 4.54 -16.21 1.82
CA GLU A 229 5.44 -17.22 1.26
C GLU A 229 4.63 -18.42 0.74
N SER A 230 4.85 -18.78 -0.53
CA SER A 230 4.14 -19.89 -1.20
C SER A 230 2.61 -19.78 -1.21
N ALA A 231 2.04 -18.58 -1.00
CA ALA A 231 0.60 -18.36 -1.12
C ALA A 231 0.14 -18.44 -2.58
N ASN A 232 -1.08 -18.93 -2.79
CA ASN A 232 -1.72 -18.95 -4.11
C ASN A 232 -2.63 -17.72 -4.26
N LEU A 233 -2.24 -16.77 -5.10
CA LEU A 233 -2.94 -15.53 -5.44
C LEU A 233 -3.33 -15.52 -6.93
N ASN A 234 -3.45 -16.68 -7.58
CA ASN A 234 -3.83 -16.75 -8.99
C ASN A 234 -5.16 -16.02 -9.24
N GLY A 235 -5.16 -15.13 -10.23
CA GLY A 235 -6.32 -14.30 -10.58
C GLY A 235 -6.86 -13.41 -9.46
N ALA A 236 -6.12 -13.23 -8.36
CA ALA A 236 -6.55 -12.37 -7.27
C ALA A 236 -6.51 -10.90 -7.70
N ASP A 237 -7.45 -10.12 -7.17
CA ASP A 237 -7.50 -8.68 -7.38
C ASP A 237 -6.80 -7.94 -6.24
N LEU A 238 -5.64 -7.36 -6.49
CA LEU A 238 -4.83 -6.57 -5.57
C LEU A 238 -4.70 -5.11 -6.04
N GLU A 239 -5.67 -4.60 -6.82
CA GLU A 239 -5.66 -3.21 -7.28
C GLU A 239 -5.50 -2.25 -6.10
N ASN A 240 -4.55 -1.32 -6.18
CA ASN A 240 -4.24 -0.34 -5.12
C ASN A 240 -3.88 -0.95 -3.75
N ALA A 241 -3.61 -2.26 -3.67
CA ALA A 241 -3.25 -2.90 -2.41
C ALA A 241 -1.86 -2.44 -1.92
N ASN A 242 -1.68 -2.38 -0.61
CA ASN A 242 -0.39 -2.05 0.00
C ASN A 242 0.34 -3.33 0.42
N LEU A 243 1.35 -3.75 -0.34
CA LEU A 243 2.24 -4.87 -0.06
C LEU A 243 3.66 -4.41 0.34
N GLU A 244 3.82 -3.19 0.85
CA GLU A 244 5.13 -2.68 1.26
C GLU A 244 5.81 -3.65 2.23
N LYS A 245 7.04 -4.09 1.92
CA LYS A 245 7.83 -5.05 2.71
C LYS A 245 7.17 -6.42 2.92
N ALA A 246 6.12 -6.77 2.15
CA ALA A 246 5.52 -8.09 2.22
C ALA A 246 6.49 -9.17 1.68
N ASN A 247 6.38 -10.38 2.21
CA ASN A 247 7.15 -11.53 1.76
C ASN A 247 6.28 -12.44 0.88
N LEU A 248 6.44 -12.35 -0.44
CA LEU A 248 5.78 -13.18 -1.46
C LEU A 248 6.75 -14.21 -2.09
N GLN A 249 7.79 -14.63 -1.37
CA GLN A 249 8.74 -15.60 -1.89
C GLN A 249 8.02 -16.90 -2.33
N ASN A 250 8.30 -17.38 -3.53
CA ASN A 250 7.64 -18.53 -4.17
C ASN A 250 6.10 -18.44 -4.31
N ALA A 251 5.50 -17.25 -4.12
CA ALA A 251 4.05 -17.10 -4.29
C ALA A 251 3.64 -17.26 -5.76
N ILE A 252 2.41 -17.69 -5.99
CA ILE A 252 1.82 -17.85 -7.32
C ILE A 252 0.82 -16.71 -7.54
N LEU A 253 1.10 -15.83 -8.50
CA LEU A 253 0.33 -14.63 -8.84
C LEU A 253 -0.01 -14.63 -10.35
N ILE A 254 -0.25 -15.80 -10.94
CA ILE A 254 -0.57 -15.89 -12.38
C ILE A 254 -1.87 -15.12 -12.62
N GLU A 255 -1.88 -14.24 -13.62
CA GLU A 255 -3.05 -13.41 -13.98
C GLU A 255 -3.58 -12.51 -12.85
N ALA A 256 -2.80 -12.30 -11.77
CA ALA A 256 -3.21 -11.41 -10.69
C ALA A 256 -3.23 -9.95 -11.15
N ASN A 257 -4.20 -9.19 -10.65
CA ASN A 257 -4.26 -7.74 -10.85
C ASN A 257 -3.53 -7.02 -9.72
N LEU A 258 -2.38 -6.42 -10.01
CA LEU A 258 -1.55 -5.62 -9.10
C LEU A 258 -1.46 -4.16 -9.57
N THR A 259 -2.42 -3.70 -10.39
CA THR A 259 -2.45 -2.33 -10.89
C THR A 259 -2.35 -1.34 -9.73
N LYS A 260 -1.40 -0.41 -9.81
CA LYS A 260 -1.13 0.62 -8.79
C LYS A 260 -0.82 0.07 -7.38
N ALA A 261 -0.54 -1.23 -7.24
CA ALA A 261 -0.17 -1.81 -5.96
C ALA A 261 1.19 -1.28 -5.48
N ASN A 262 1.35 -1.12 -4.16
CA ASN A 262 2.62 -0.75 -3.56
C ASN A 262 3.37 -2.01 -3.10
N LEU A 263 4.41 -2.41 -3.83
CA LEU A 263 5.32 -3.51 -3.50
C LEU A 263 6.73 -3.00 -3.11
N GLY A 264 6.85 -1.76 -2.63
CA GLY A 264 8.13 -1.19 -2.22
C GLY A 264 8.81 -2.08 -1.18
N ASN A 265 10.08 -2.43 -1.41
CA ASN A 265 10.87 -3.35 -0.58
C ASN A 265 10.25 -4.76 -0.38
N ALA A 266 9.26 -5.17 -1.18
CA ALA A 266 8.70 -6.51 -1.09
C ALA A 266 9.70 -7.58 -1.56
N ILE A 267 9.51 -8.81 -1.09
CA ILE A 267 10.32 -9.97 -1.47
C ILE A 267 9.48 -10.88 -2.36
N LEU A 268 9.78 -10.94 -3.65
CA LEU A 268 9.10 -11.73 -4.68
C LEU A 268 10.04 -12.77 -5.31
N ASN A 269 11.12 -13.14 -4.63
CA ASN A 269 12.11 -14.08 -5.18
C ASN A 269 11.43 -15.38 -5.58
N ARG A 270 11.66 -15.82 -6.82
CA ARG A 270 11.04 -17.03 -7.40
C ARG A 270 9.50 -17.02 -7.43
N ALA A 271 8.85 -15.86 -7.25
CA ALA A 271 7.40 -15.76 -7.42
C ALA A 271 7.02 -15.93 -8.90
N ASN A 272 5.83 -16.44 -9.17
CA ASN A 272 5.29 -16.58 -10.51
C ASN A 272 4.22 -15.53 -10.78
N LEU A 273 4.55 -14.51 -11.56
CA LEU A 273 3.71 -13.40 -12.01
C LEU A 273 3.39 -13.48 -13.52
N THR A 274 3.36 -14.69 -14.10
CA THR A 274 3.03 -14.86 -15.52
C THR A 274 1.68 -14.20 -15.84
N ASN A 275 1.63 -13.39 -16.89
CA ASN A 275 0.43 -12.62 -17.30
C ASN A 275 -0.16 -11.68 -16.21
N ALA A 276 0.55 -11.42 -15.11
CA ALA A 276 0.06 -10.52 -14.08
C ALA A 276 0.03 -9.07 -14.59
N ASN A 277 -0.91 -8.28 -14.09
CA ASN A 277 -0.99 -6.86 -14.41
C ASN A 277 -0.41 -6.00 -13.28
N LEU A 278 0.79 -5.50 -13.44
CA LEU A 278 1.50 -4.59 -12.53
C LEU A 278 1.58 -3.16 -13.08
N SER A 279 0.67 -2.73 -13.95
CA SER A 279 0.70 -1.37 -14.50
C SER A 279 0.65 -0.33 -13.39
N GLU A 280 1.51 0.70 -13.51
CA GLU A 280 1.68 1.78 -12.52
C GLU A 280 2.05 1.32 -11.10
N ALA A 281 2.39 0.03 -10.89
CA ALA A 281 2.75 -0.48 -9.58
C ALA A 281 4.09 0.09 -9.09
N VAL A 282 4.26 0.18 -7.77
CA VAL A 282 5.50 0.66 -7.14
C VAL A 282 6.31 -0.54 -6.64
N LEU A 283 7.45 -0.81 -7.26
CA LEU A 283 8.37 -1.91 -6.92
C LEU A 283 9.78 -1.41 -6.54
N TRP A 284 9.90 -0.17 -6.07
CA TRP A 284 11.20 0.37 -5.66
C TRP A 284 11.88 -0.52 -4.61
N LEU A 285 13.14 -0.86 -4.85
CA LEU A 285 13.94 -1.75 -3.99
C LEU A 285 13.34 -3.16 -3.79
N ALA A 286 12.34 -3.56 -4.59
CA ALA A 286 11.76 -4.89 -4.51
C ALA A 286 12.79 -5.95 -4.95
N LYS A 287 12.71 -7.12 -4.32
CA LYS A 287 13.54 -8.28 -4.65
C LYS A 287 12.72 -9.22 -5.53
N LEU A 288 13.15 -9.42 -6.76
CA LEU A 288 12.50 -10.24 -7.79
C LEU A 288 13.50 -11.24 -8.39
N GLU A 289 14.56 -11.61 -7.65
CA GLU A 289 15.56 -12.53 -8.20
C GLU A 289 14.90 -13.86 -8.58
N LYS A 290 15.12 -14.29 -9.82
CA LYS A 290 14.53 -15.52 -10.40
C LYS A 290 13.00 -15.55 -10.44
N ALA A 291 12.33 -14.40 -10.32
CA ALA A 291 10.88 -14.32 -10.50
C ALA A 291 10.50 -14.57 -11.96
N ASN A 292 9.33 -15.16 -12.19
CA ASN A 292 8.77 -15.31 -13.52
C ASN A 292 7.73 -14.22 -13.78
N LEU A 293 8.02 -13.29 -14.66
CA LEU A 293 7.14 -12.22 -15.14
C LEU A 293 6.90 -12.32 -16.65
N GLU A 294 6.94 -13.53 -17.22
CA GLU A 294 6.61 -13.75 -18.63
C GLU A 294 5.27 -13.11 -18.96
N LYS A 295 5.25 -12.28 -20.02
CA LYS A 295 4.07 -11.54 -20.51
C LYS A 295 3.38 -10.65 -19.48
N ALA A 296 4.02 -10.37 -18.34
CA ALA A 296 3.46 -9.46 -17.36
C ALA A 296 3.34 -8.04 -17.94
N ASN A 297 2.29 -7.32 -17.54
CA ASN A 297 2.16 -5.90 -17.83
C ASN A 297 2.81 -5.08 -16.71
N LEU A 298 3.84 -4.32 -17.03
CA LEU A 298 4.60 -3.42 -16.16
C LEU A 298 4.62 -2.00 -16.75
N GLU A 299 3.64 -1.64 -17.58
CA GLU A 299 3.54 -0.28 -18.14
C GLU A 299 3.56 0.76 -17.01
N LYS A 300 4.47 1.74 -17.11
CA LYS A 300 4.67 2.82 -16.13
C LYS A 300 4.97 2.34 -14.70
N ALA A 301 5.29 1.06 -14.53
CA ALA A 301 5.68 0.52 -13.23
C ALA A 301 7.00 1.13 -12.77
N LYS A 302 7.15 1.29 -11.46
CA LYS A 302 8.32 1.92 -10.85
C LYS A 302 9.21 0.85 -10.20
N LEU A 303 10.22 0.38 -10.93
CA LEU A 303 11.18 -0.65 -10.51
C LEU A 303 12.58 -0.09 -10.17
N GLY A 304 12.69 1.20 -9.84
CA GLY A 304 13.97 1.81 -9.46
C GLY A 304 14.70 1.01 -8.36
N TYR A 305 15.97 0.69 -8.61
CA TYR A 305 16.83 -0.11 -7.73
C TYR A 305 16.27 -1.51 -7.37
N ALA A 306 15.30 -2.03 -8.13
CA ALA A 306 14.80 -3.38 -7.94
C ALA A 306 15.85 -4.44 -8.34
N LYS A 307 15.79 -5.61 -7.72
CA LYS A 307 16.69 -6.73 -8.01
C LYS A 307 15.99 -7.78 -8.85
N LEU A 308 16.25 -7.79 -10.15
CA LEU A 308 15.64 -8.66 -11.16
C LEU A 308 16.64 -9.68 -11.74
N ASN A 309 17.77 -9.90 -11.07
CA ASN A 309 18.80 -10.84 -11.53
C ASN A 309 18.18 -12.21 -11.84
N GLN A 310 18.46 -12.73 -13.03
CA GLN A 310 17.96 -14.01 -13.52
C GLN A 310 16.43 -14.14 -13.56
N ALA A 311 15.68 -13.03 -13.50
CA ALA A 311 14.23 -13.03 -13.69
C ALA A 311 13.87 -13.29 -15.15
N ASN A 312 12.67 -13.86 -15.37
CA ASN A 312 12.09 -14.02 -16.69
C ASN A 312 11.11 -12.88 -16.97
N LEU A 313 11.40 -12.02 -17.93
CA LEU A 313 10.53 -10.96 -18.47
C LEU A 313 10.29 -11.15 -19.97
N ASN A 314 10.35 -12.38 -20.47
CA ASN A 314 10.06 -12.69 -21.87
C ASN A 314 8.69 -12.13 -22.26
N GLN A 315 8.64 -11.36 -23.35
CA GLN A 315 7.41 -10.71 -23.87
C GLN A 315 6.69 -9.77 -22.89
N ALA A 316 7.31 -9.38 -21.76
CA ALA A 316 6.71 -8.45 -20.81
C ALA A 316 6.53 -7.06 -21.44
N GLN A 317 5.51 -6.33 -20.99
CA GLN A 317 5.26 -4.94 -21.40
C GLN A 317 5.85 -4.00 -20.35
N LEU A 318 6.90 -3.26 -20.68
CA LEU A 318 7.59 -2.30 -19.79
C LEU A 318 7.57 -0.88 -20.38
N ILE A 319 6.52 -0.53 -21.14
CA ILE A 319 6.41 0.79 -21.77
C ILE A 319 6.44 1.86 -20.68
N ASP A 320 7.31 2.86 -20.84
CA ASP A 320 7.52 3.95 -19.88
C ASP A 320 7.84 3.52 -18.44
N ALA A 321 8.26 2.27 -18.21
CA ALA A 321 8.63 1.78 -16.90
C ALA A 321 9.91 2.46 -16.39
N VAL A 322 10.01 2.63 -15.08
CA VAL A 322 11.17 3.26 -14.42
C VAL A 322 12.03 2.20 -13.76
N LEU A 323 13.16 1.85 -14.38
CA LEU A 323 14.15 0.85 -13.95
C LEU A 323 15.52 1.47 -13.60
N GLU A 324 15.57 2.75 -13.24
CA GLU A 324 16.82 3.44 -12.86
C GLU A 324 17.58 2.63 -11.80
N GLY A 325 18.84 2.31 -12.08
CA GLY A 325 19.72 1.56 -11.17
C GLY A 325 19.27 0.12 -10.87
N ALA A 326 18.28 -0.43 -11.59
CA ALA A 326 17.83 -1.80 -11.39
C ALA A 326 18.94 -2.81 -11.72
N SER A 327 18.96 -3.93 -11.00
CA SER A 327 19.86 -5.06 -11.28
C SER A 327 19.13 -6.08 -12.16
N LEU A 328 19.54 -6.21 -13.41
CA LEU A 328 18.96 -7.04 -14.47
C LEU A 328 20.02 -8.01 -15.04
N GLU A 329 20.96 -8.45 -14.20
CA GLU A 329 22.02 -9.37 -14.61
C GLU A 329 21.42 -10.73 -15.00
N ASP A 330 21.81 -11.23 -16.18
CA ASP A 330 21.30 -12.48 -16.78
C ASP A 330 19.75 -12.55 -16.89
N THR A 331 19.05 -11.41 -16.90
CA THR A 331 17.60 -11.37 -17.02
C THR A 331 17.15 -11.71 -18.45
N ASP A 332 16.10 -12.52 -18.60
CA ASP A 332 15.47 -12.78 -19.89
C ASP A 332 14.48 -11.67 -20.25
N LEU A 333 14.81 -10.83 -21.20
CA LEU A 333 13.99 -9.74 -21.74
C LEU A 333 13.69 -9.95 -23.23
N GLN A 334 13.78 -11.18 -23.73
CA GLN A 334 13.57 -11.45 -25.15
C GLN A 334 12.16 -11.04 -25.56
N LYS A 335 12.05 -10.30 -26.67
CA LYS A 335 10.80 -9.75 -27.20
C LYS A 335 10.01 -8.87 -26.22
N ALA A 336 10.61 -8.44 -25.10
CA ALA A 336 9.97 -7.51 -24.18
C ALA A 336 9.81 -6.13 -24.84
N ASN A 337 8.79 -5.39 -24.44
CA ASN A 337 8.52 -4.05 -24.95
C ASN A 337 8.91 -2.99 -23.91
N LEU A 338 10.12 -2.45 -24.03
CA LEU A 338 10.71 -1.42 -23.18
C LEU A 338 10.68 -0.03 -23.84
N LYS A 339 9.70 0.24 -24.71
CA LYS A 339 9.60 1.56 -25.37
C LYS A 339 9.51 2.67 -24.32
N GLY A 340 10.38 3.68 -24.41
CA GLY A 340 10.41 4.81 -23.47
C GLY A 340 10.84 4.46 -22.05
N ALA A 341 11.25 3.21 -21.78
CA ALA A 341 11.66 2.79 -20.44
C ALA A 341 12.92 3.54 -19.99
N LYS A 342 12.98 3.84 -18.69
CA LYS A 342 14.08 4.56 -18.03
C LYS A 342 15.00 3.56 -17.34
N LEU A 343 16.15 3.26 -17.93
CA LEU A 343 17.13 2.24 -17.53
C LEU A 343 18.49 2.88 -17.18
N GLU A 344 18.50 4.15 -16.80
CA GLU A 344 19.72 4.88 -16.46
C GLU A 344 20.50 4.13 -15.37
N ARG A 345 21.79 3.90 -15.62
CA ARG A 345 22.69 3.17 -14.71
C ARG A 345 22.22 1.76 -14.31
N ALA A 346 21.28 1.16 -15.04
CA ALA A 346 20.86 -0.21 -14.81
C ALA A 346 22.00 -1.20 -15.13
N ASN A 347 22.08 -2.29 -14.37
CA ASN A 347 23.01 -3.39 -14.64
C ASN A 347 22.30 -4.45 -15.48
N LEU A 348 22.62 -4.53 -16.77
CA LEU A 348 22.11 -5.49 -17.76
C LEU A 348 23.22 -6.46 -18.23
N LEU A 349 24.24 -6.69 -17.39
CA LEU A 349 25.32 -7.63 -17.67
C LEU A 349 24.74 -9.00 -18.07
N GLY A 350 25.11 -9.51 -19.25
CA GLY A 350 24.65 -10.81 -19.75
C GLY A 350 23.16 -10.91 -20.09
N ALA A 351 22.38 -9.81 -20.02
CA ALA A 351 20.94 -9.85 -20.24
C ALA A 351 20.55 -10.33 -21.65
N TYR A 352 19.45 -11.07 -21.76
CA TYR A 352 18.92 -11.59 -23.03
C TYR A 352 17.85 -10.64 -23.58
N LEU A 353 18.21 -9.79 -24.54
CA LEU A 353 17.35 -8.75 -25.12
C LEU A 353 17.00 -9.02 -26.60
N ALA A 354 17.13 -10.27 -27.06
CA ALA A 354 16.94 -10.58 -28.46
C ALA A 354 15.51 -10.24 -28.92
N GLY A 355 15.40 -9.41 -29.96
CA GLY A 355 14.11 -8.92 -30.48
C GLY A 355 13.34 -7.99 -29.54
N ALA A 356 13.95 -7.49 -28.45
CA ALA A 356 13.30 -6.54 -27.55
C ALA A 356 13.07 -5.18 -28.24
N ASN A 357 12.00 -4.48 -27.87
CA ASN A 357 11.75 -3.12 -28.31
C ASN A 357 12.25 -2.12 -27.26
N LEU A 358 13.36 -1.44 -27.55
CA LEU A 358 14.00 -0.40 -26.72
C LEU A 358 13.90 0.98 -27.40
N GLN A 359 12.93 1.18 -28.30
CA GLN A 359 12.73 2.48 -28.94
C GLN A 359 12.57 3.58 -27.89
N GLU A 360 13.29 4.69 -28.05
CA GLU A 360 13.24 5.86 -27.14
C GLU A 360 13.64 5.54 -25.67
N ALA A 361 14.16 4.34 -25.39
CA ALA A 361 14.57 3.97 -24.04
C ALA A 361 15.81 4.76 -23.59
N ASN A 362 15.87 5.11 -22.30
CA ASN A 362 17.03 5.75 -21.71
C ASN A 362 17.95 4.74 -21.03
N LEU A 363 19.07 4.41 -21.67
CA LEU A 363 20.10 3.48 -21.20
C LEU A 363 21.39 4.22 -20.80
N ALA A 364 21.33 5.53 -20.51
CA ALA A 364 22.51 6.32 -20.19
C ALA A 364 23.28 5.73 -18.99
N GLY A 365 24.57 5.46 -19.20
CA GLY A 365 25.45 4.85 -18.20
C GLY A 365 25.09 3.41 -17.80
N ALA A 366 24.19 2.73 -18.51
CA ALA A 366 23.85 1.33 -18.23
C ALA A 366 25.01 0.38 -18.57
N ASP A 367 25.11 -0.72 -17.83
CA ASP A 367 26.08 -1.78 -18.10
C ASP A 367 25.43 -2.91 -18.89
N LEU A 368 25.74 -3.03 -20.18
CA LEU A 368 25.20 -4.06 -21.09
C LEU A 368 26.31 -5.01 -21.56
N ARG A 369 27.39 -5.17 -20.79
CA ARG A 369 28.48 -6.07 -21.17
C ARG A 369 27.96 -7.48 -21.44
N GLY A 370 28.38 -8.07 -22.57
CA GLY A 370 27.96 -9.42 -22.97
C GLY A 370 26.46 -9.60 -23.24
N ALA A 371 25.64 -8.56 -23.18
CA ALA A 371 24.20 -8.66 -23.40
C ALA A 371 23.89 -9.07 -24.85
N ASN A 372 22.83 -9.85 -25.03
CA ASN A 372 22.35 -10.25 -26.36
C ASN A 372 21.23 -9.32 -26.84
N LEU A 373 21.57 -8.31 -27.63
CA LEU A 373 20.66 -7.35 -28.27
C LEU A 373 20.33 -7.71 -29.73
N SER A 374 20.52 -8.97 -30.14
CA SER A 374 20.32 -9.34 -31.54
C SER A 374 18.88 -9.06 -32.00
N LYS A 375 18.73 -8.40 -33.15
CA LYS A 375 17.44 -7.95 -33.70
C LYS A 375 16.61 -7.03 -32.79
N ALA A 376 17.19 -6.46 -31.73
CA ALA A 376 16.49 -5.49 -30.90
C ALA A 376 16.24 -4.18 -31.66
N ASN A 377 15.16 -3.49 -31.33
CA ASN A 377 14.87 -2.15 -31.85
C ASN A 377 15.37 -1.10 -30.86
N LEU A 378 16.45 -0.39 -31.16
CA LEU A 378 17.01 0.70 -30.36
C LEU A 378 16.83 2.07 -31.03
N LYS A 379 15.81 2.22 -31.88
CA LYS A 379 15.52 3.50 -32.55
C LYS A 379 15.41 4.64 -31.56
N ASN A 380 16.16 5.72 -31.79
CA ASN A 380 16.19 6.90 -30.92
C ASN A 380 16.53 6.60 -29.45
N ALA A 381 17.14 5.46 -29.12
CA ALA A 381 17.53 5.13 -27.75
C ALA A 381 18.71 6.00 -27.28
N TYR A 382 18.75 6.31 -25.99
CA TYR A 382 19.80 7.11 -25.35
C TYR A 382 20.82 6.18 -24.69
N LEU A 383 22.02 6.03 -25.27
CA LEU A 383 23.06 5.09 -24.82
C LEU A 383 24.34 5.79 -24.35
N GLN A 384 24.24 7.07 -24.00
CA GLN A 384 25.40 7.89 -23.67
C GLN A 384 26.14 7.30 -22.47
N GLY A 385 27.45 7.05 -22.63
CA GLY A 385 28.28 6.46 -21.60
C GLY A 385 27.95 5.00 -21.24
N ALA A 386 27.04 4.33 -21.97
CA ALA A 386 26.70 2.93 -21.73
C ALA A 386 27.88 2.00 -22.08
N ASN A 387 27.99 0.87 -21.38
CA ASN A 387 29.03 -0.12 -21.60
C ASN A 387 28.49 -1.33 -22.37
N LEU A 388 28.79 -1.43 -23.66
CA LEU A 388 28.38 -2.53 -24.54
C LEU A 388 29.52 -3.46 -24.91
N ARG A 389 30.61 -3.51 -24.13
CA ARG A 389 31.74 -4.39 -24.45
C ARG A 389 31.29 -5.86 -24.56
N GLY A 390 31.64 -6.50 -25.66
CA GLY A 390 31.26 -7.89 -25.95
C GLY A 390 29.76 -8.11 -26.20
N ALA A 391 28.92 -7.07 -26.26
CA ALA A 391 27.49 -7.22 -26.52
C ALA A 391 27.23 -7.67 -27.98
N ASN A 392 26.13 -8.39 -28.20
CA ASN A 392 25.72 -8.82 -29.53
C ASN A 392 24.57 -7.96 -30.06
N LEU A 393 24.84 -7.03 -30.97
CA LEU A 393 23.86 -6.19 -31.65
C LEU A 393 23.52 -6.66 -33.07
N ARG A 394 23.82 -7.91 -33.45
CA ARG A 394 23.59 -8.38 -34.82
C ARG A 394 22.13 -8.18 -35.25
N GLY A 395 21.92 -7.45 -36.35
CA GLY A 395 20.60 -7.12 -36.89
C GLY A 395 19.78 -6.16 -36.03
N ALA A 396 20.35 -5.54 -34.99
CA ALA A 396 19.67 -4.51 -34.21
C ALA A 396 19.46 -3.23 -35.03
N ASP A 397 18.32 -2.56 -34.82
CA ASP A 397 18.04 -1.26 -35.40
C ASP A 397 18.53 -0.16 -34.46
N ILE A 398 19.58 0.56 -34.86
CA ILE A 398 20.20 1.64 -34.06
C ILE A 398 20.00 3.01 -34.71
N GLU A 399 19.03 3.15 -35.61
CA GLU A 399 18.74 4.43 -36.27
C GLU A 399 18.39 5.52 -35.24
N GLY A 400 19.09 6.66 -35.29
CA GLY A 400 18.88 7.77 -34.36
C GLY A 400 19.36 7.53 -32.92
N ALA A 401 19.92 6.36 -32.60
CA ALA A 401 20.42 6.07 -31.26
C ALA A 401 21.61 6.99 -30.89
N ASN A 402 21.61 7.54 -29.68
CA ASN A 402 22.70 8.37 -29.19
C ASN A 402 23.80 7.52 -28.54
N LEU A 403 24.86 7.24 -29.30
CA LEU A 403 26.01 6.41 -28.90
C LEU A 403 27.21 7.21 -28.39
N ARG A 404 27.02 8.46 -27.95
CA ARG A 404 28.11 9.30 -27.45
C ARG A 404 28.77 8.67 -26.22
N ASP A 405 30.09 8.58 -26.20
CA ASP A 405 30.88 8.04 -25.09
C ASP A 405 30.56 6.55 -24.75
N THR A 406 29.85 5.84 -25.65
CA THR A 406 29.50 4.43 -25.48
C THR A 406 30.73 3.53 -25.68
N GLN A 407 30.92 2.54 -24.82
CA GLN A 407 32.05 1.62 -24.88
C GLN A 407 31.68 0.37 -25.71
N LEU A 408 32.24 0.24 -26.92
CA LEU A 408 31.86 -0.80 -27.90
C LEU A 408 32.92 -1.88 -28.17
N LYS A 409 34.09 -1.83 -27.52
CA LYS A 409 35.18 -2.81 -27.76
C LYS A 409 34.67 -4.26 -27.68
N GLY A 410 34.85 -5.02 -28.75
CA GLY A 410 34.44 -6.43 -28.87
C GLY A 410 32.94 -6.65 -29.12
N ALA A 411 32.12 -5.60 -29.23
CA ALA A 411 30.71 -5.74 -29.55
C ALA A 411 30.52 -6.23 -31.00
N THR A 412 29.55 -7.11 -31.23
CA THR A 412 29.12 -7.46 -32.59
C THR A 412 28.12 -6.41 -33.08
N MET A 413 28.49 -5.62 -34.08
CA MET A 413 27.67 -4.53 -34.62
C MET A 413 26.48 -5.06 -35.46
N PRO A 414 25.49 -4.22 -35.82
CA PRO A 414 24.32 -4.65 -36.59
C PRO A 414 24.61 -5.42 -37.88
N ASN A 415 25.69 -5.08 -38.57
CA ASN A 415 26.16 -5.77 -39.78
C ASN A 415 26.89 -7.10 -39.52
N GLY A 416 27.04 -7.51 -38.26
CA GLY A 416 27.72 -8.74 -37.84
C GLY A 416 29.23 -8.63 -37.67
N LYS A 417 29.84 -7.47 -37.92
CA LYS A 417 31.28 -7.25 -37.69
C LYS A 417 31.55 -6.95 -36.22
N ILE A 418 32.69 -7.42 -35.71
CA ILE A 418 33.15 -7.07 -34.36
C ILE A 418 33.74 -5.65 -34.40
N TYR A 419 33.33 -4.81 -33.45
CA TYR A 419 33.91 -3.50 -33.25
C TYR A 419 35.26 -3.64 -32.55
N LEU A 420 36.31 -3.21 -33.25
CA LEU A 420 37.66 -3.08 -32.71
C LEU A 420 37.90 -1.59 -32.47
N ASP A 421 38.44 -1.23 -31.31
CA ASP A 421 38.91 0.14 -31.11
C ASP A 421 40.02 0.39 -32.14
N LYS A 422 39.93 1.51 -32.87
CA LYS A 422 41.03 1.98 -33.71
C LYS A 422 42.09 2.56 -32.78
N GLU A 423 42.89 1.68 -32.16
CA GLU A 423 44.21 1.92 -31.55
C GLU A 423 44.58 0.67 -30.72
N GLU A 424 45.11 -0.34 -31.41
CA GLU A 424 46.13 -1.29 -30.90
C GLU A 424 47.12 -1.55 -32.04
#